data_AF-A0A526TQE0-F1
#
_entry.id   AF-A0A526TQE0-F1
#
_cell.length_a   1.000
_cell.length_b   1.000
_cell.length_c   1.000
_cell.angle_alpha   90.00
_cell.angle_beta   90.00
_cell.angle_gamma   90.00
#
_symmetry.space_group_name_H-M   'P 1'
#
loop_
_entity.id
_entity.type
_entity.pdbx_description
1 polymer ?
#
loop_
_entity_poly.entity_id
_entity_poly.type
_entity_poly.pdbx_seq_one_letter_code
_entity_poly.pdbx_strand_id
1 'polypeptide(L)'
;KQMVPGGLPKEGKLTFAKTIAEAVADADFIQESVPERLDLKHRVLAEIDTHAPANAIVGSSTSGIKPTDMQVAMKKHPERLVVGHPFNPVYLLPLVEIVGGEQTFPEAIEVAKEMYASIGMKPVVIRKEIEAFVGDRLLEAAWREALWLIKDGI
;
A
#
# COMPACT_ATOMS: atom_id res chain seq x y z
N LYS A 1 -10.19 24.20 -3.93
CA LYS A 1 -9.08 23.40 -4.52
C LYS A 1 -9.64 22.00 -4.80
N GLN A 2 -9.60 21.51 -6.03
CA GLN A 2 -9.97 20.12 -6.33
C GLN A 2 -8.99 19.20 -5.59
N MET A 3 -9.50 18.24 -4.82
CA MET A 3 -8.66 17.32 -4.03
C MET A 3 -7.86 16.38 -4.95
N VAL A 4 -8.40 16.07 -6.13
CA VAL A 4 -7.76 15.28 -7.20
C VAL A 4 -7.51 16.19 -8.42
N PRO A 5 -6.27 16.64 -8.66
CA PRO A 5 -5.93 17.39 -9.86
C PRO A 5 -6.10 16.48 -11.09
N GLY A 6 -7.05 16.80 -11.98
CA GLY A 6 -7.35 16.00 -13.19
C GLY A 6 -8.65 15.20 -13.13
N GLY A 7 -9.32 15.13 -11.97
CA GLY A 7 -10.53 14.34 -11.79
C GLY A 7 -10.27 12.85 -11.55
N LEU A 8 -11.30 12.12 -11.12
CA LEU A 8 -11.22 10.66 -10.99
C LEU A 8 -11.25 10.01 -12.39
N PRO A 9 -10.63 8.83 -12.56
CA PRO A 9 -10.74 8.08 -13.81
C PRO A 9 -12.20 7.70 -14.07
N LYS A 10 -12.50 7.32 -15.31
CA LYS A 10 -13.80 6.75 -15.65
C LYS A 10 -14.04 5.49 -14.81
N GLU A 11 -15.25 5.37 -14.28
CA GLU A 11 -15.65 4.19 -13.50
C GLU A 11 -15.43 2.89 -14.30
N GLY A 12 -14.80 1.92 -13.66
CA GLY A 12 -14.51 0.61 -14.22
C GLY A 12 -15.68 -0.37 -14.07
N LYS A 13 -15.36 -1.66 -14.20
CA LYS A 13 -16.30 -2.75 -13.91
C LYS A 13 -15.92 -3.38 -12.57
N LEU A 14 -16.92 -3.65 -11.73
CA LEU A 14 -16.75 -4.41 -10.49
C LEU A 14 -17.14 -5.87 -10.73
N THR A 15 -16.26 -6.78 -10.35
CA THR A 15 -16.53 -8.22 -10.38
C THR A 15 -16.06 -8.86 -9.07
N PHE A 16 -16.70 -9.96 -8.67
CA PHE A 16 -16.33 -10.71 -7.48
C PHE A 16 -15.80 -12.08 -7.91
N ALA A 17 -14.59 -12.41 -7.49
CA ALA A 17 -14.02 -13.74 -7.66
C ALA A 17 -14.28 -14.58 -6.39
N LYS A 18 -14.29 -15.91 -6.51
CA LYS A 18 -14.49 -16.79 -5.35
C LYS A 18 -13.18 -17.16 -4.66
N THR A 19 -12.06 -17.00 -5.36
CA THR A 19 -10.72 -17.33 -4.88
C THR A 19 -9.73 -16.24 -5.25
N ILE A 20 -8.59 -16.17 -4.55
CA ILE A 20 -7.52 -15.23 -4.90
C ILE A 20 -6.95 -15.60 -6.26
N ALA A 21 -6.73 -16.89 -6.53
CA ALA A 21 -6.24 -17.38 -7.82
C ALA A 21 -7.06 -16.86 -9.01
N GLU A 22 -8.40 -16.91 -8.92
CA GLU A 22 -9.29 -16.35 -9.96
C GLU A 22 -9.16 -14.82 -10.05
N ALA A 23 -9.03 -14.11 -8.93
CA ALA A 23 -8.99 -12.65 -8.90
C ALA A 23 -7.70 -12.05 -9.47
N VAL A 24 -6.58 -12.78 -9.43
CA VAL A 24 -5.26 -12.25 -9.78
C VAL A 24 -4.70 -12.78 -11.11
N ALA A 25 -5.36 -13.75 -11.74
CA ALA A 25 -4.82 -14.48 -12.89
C ALA A 25 -4.44 -13.60 -14.09
N ASP A 26 -5.13 -12.48 -14.28
CA ASP A 26 -4.93 -11.51 -15.36
C ASP A 26 -4.71 -10.08 -14.84
N ALA A 27 -4.38 -9.91 -13.56
CA ALA A 27 -4.22 -8.60 -12.94
C ALA A 27 -2.86 -7.98 -13.29
N ASP A 28 -2.85 -6.68 -13.63
CA ASP A 28 -1.63 -5.87 -13.79
C ASP A 28 -1.17 -5.26 -12.45
N PHE A 29 -2.11 -4.98 -11.55
CA PHE A 29 -1.87 -4.40 -10.23
C PHE A 29 -2.82 -5.04 -9.22
N ILE A 30 -2.28 -5.40 -8.06
CA ILE A 30 -3.01 -6.11 -6.99
C ILE A 30 -2.83 -5.32 -5.71
N GLN A 31 -3.93 -4.96 -5.05
CA GLN A 31 -3.91 -4.32 -3.73
C GLN A 31 -4.36 -5.30 -2.65
N GLU A 32 -3.46 -5.67 -1.75
CA GLU A 32 -3.76 -6.42 -0.54
C GLU A 32 -4.25 -5.48 0.56
N SER A 33 -5.46 -5.72 1.05
CA SER A 33 -6.09 -4.93 2.13
C SER A 33 -6.78 -5.82 3.19
N VAL A 34 -6.21 -7.00 3.46
CA VAL A 34 -6.65 -7.87 4.57
C VAL A 34 -6.25 -7.28 5.92
N PRO A 35 -6.87 -7.72 7.04
CA PRO A 35 -6.55 -7.23 8.38
C PRO A 35 -5.05 -7.21 8.71
N GLU A 36 -4.65 -6.30 9.60
CA GLU A 36 -3.26 -6.03 9.98
C GLU A 36 -2.67 -7.15 10.86
N ARG A 37 -2.46 -8.30 10.22
CA ARG A 37 -1.95 -9.54 10.82
C ARG A 37 -0.94 -10.17 9.87
N LEU A 38 0.32 -10.23 10.29
CA LEU A 38 1.41 -10.71 9.45
C LEU A 38 1.18 -12.15 8.96
N ASP A 39 0.67 -13.04 9.82
CA ASP A 39 0.37 -14.43 9.47
C ASP A 39 -0.73 -14.56 8.38
N LEU A 40 -1.70 -13.64 8.38
CA LEU A 40 -2.75 -13.61 7.37
C LEU A 40 -2.22 -13.02 6.06
N LYS A 41 -1.49 -11.90 6.13
CA LYS A 41 -0.85 -11.28 4.97
C LYS A 41 0.11 -12.23 4.28
N HIS A 42 0.94 -12.97 5.04
CA HIS A 42 1.82 -13.99 4.48
C HIS A 42 1.07 -15.05 3.67
N ARG A 43 -0.04 -15.58 4.19
CA ARG A 43 -0.84 -16.57 3.46
C ARG A 43 -1.41 -15.99 2.16
N VAL A 44 -1.97 -14.79 2.23
CA VAL A 44 -2.56 -14.09 1.08
C VAL A 44 -1.50 -13.74 0.03
N LEU A 45 -0.37 -13.17 0.45
CA LEU A 45 0.74 -12.79 -0.43
C LEU A 45 1.39 -14.01 -1.08
N ALA A 46 1.49 -15.15 -0.38
CA ALA A 46 1.99 -16.39 -0.98
C ALA A 46 1.05 -16.94 -2.08
N GLU A 47 -0.27 -16.82 -1.88
CA GLU A 47 -1.27 -17.23 -2.88
C GLU A 47 -1.25 -16.28 -4.09
N ILE A 48 -1.20 -14.96 -3.86
CA ILE A 48 -0.99 -13.94 -4.90
C ILE A 48 0.28 -14.26 -5.68
N ASP A 49 1.39 -14.50 -4.98
CA ASP A 49 2.68 -14.75 -5.61
C ASP A 49 2.68 -16.03 -6.47
N THR A 50 1.87 -17.01 -6.07
CA THR A 50 1.74 -18.27 -6.79
C THR A 50 0.97 -18.13 -8.10
N HIS A 51 -0.09 -17.32 -8.11
CA HIS A 51 -1.10 -17.29 -9.17
C HIS A 51 -1.10 -16.03 -10.05
N ALA A 52 -0.57 -14.91 -9.56
CA ALA A 52 -0.53 -13.67 -10.34
C ALA A 52 0.55 -13.72 -11.44
N PRO A 53 0.33 -13.04 -12.58
CA PRO A 53 1.36 -12.83 -13.60
C PRO A 53 2.66 -12.28 -12.99
N ALA A 54 3.82 -12.73 -13.45
CA ALA A 54 5.12 -12.31 -12.90
C ALA A 54 5.35 -10.78 -12.99
N ASN A 55 4.76 -10.13 -13.99
CA ASN A 55 4.85 -8.69 -14.22
C ASN A 55 3.82 -7.87 -13.42
N ALA A 56 2.89 -8.50 -12.70
CA ALA A 56 1.90 -7.79 -11.91
C ALA A 56 2.53 -7.16 -10.67
N ILE A 57 2.27 -5.88 -10.40
CA ILE A 57 2.71 -5.21 -9.17
C ILE A 57 1.78 -5.59 -8.01
N VAL A 58 2.37 -5.85 -6.84
CA VAL A 58 1.62 -6.17 -5.63
C VAL A 58 1.81 -5.03 -4.63
N GLY A 59 0.74 -4.33 -4.29
CA GLY A 59 0.66 -3.34 -3.23
C GLY A 59 0.07 -3.93 -1.95
N SER A 60 0.57 -3.54 -0.78
CA SER A 60 -0.09 -3.78 0.51
C SER A 60 -0.54 -2.47 1.16
N SER A 61 -1.76 -2.46 1.70
CA SER A 61 -2.35 -1.34 2.45
C SER A 61 -1.91 -1.28 3.92
N THR A 62 -0.95 -2.12 4.33
CA THR A 62 -0.43 -2.11 5.72
C THR A 62 -0.05 -0.70 6.16
N SER A 63 -0.26 -0.40 7.44
CA SER A 63 0.11 0.88 8.06
C SER A 63 1.36 0.78 8.94
N GLY A 64 1.83 -0.43 9.25
CA GLY A 64 2.98 -0.60 10.14
C GLY A 64 3.93 -1.75 9.86
N ILE A 65 3.54 -2.73 9.03
CA ILE A 65 4.38 -3.89 8.73
C ILE A 65 5.38 -3.52 7.63
N LYS A 66 6.64 -3.87 7.83
CA LYS A 66 7.69 -3.63 6.83
C LYS A 66 7.45 -4.47 5.58
N PRO A 67 7.65 -3.92 4.37
CA PRO A 67 7.62 -4.71 3.15
C PRO A 67 8.60 -5.89 3.20
N THR A 68 9.79 -5.73 3.77
CA THR A 68 10.76 -6.83 3.91
C THR A 68 10.19 -8.01 4.71
N ASP A 69 9.46 -7.74 5.80
CA ASP A 69 8.84 -8.80 6.62
C ASP A 69 7.74 -9.53 5.84
N MET A 70 7.01 -8.82 4.97
CA MET A 70 5.97 -9.40 4.10
C MET A 70 6.56 -10.21 2.93
N GLN A 71 7.68 -9.75 2.34
CA GLN A 71 8.37 -10.41 1.23
C GLN A 71 8.79 -11.85 1.58
N VAL A 72 9.03 -12.16 2.86
CA VAL A 72 9.42 -13.51 3.32
C VAL A 72 8.46 -14.60 2.83
N ALA A 73 7.17 -14.29 2.66
CA ALA A 73 6.17 -15.26 2.22
C ALA A 73 6.10 -15.44 0.69
N MET A 74 6.65 -14.49 -0.09
CA MET A 74 6.68 -14.55 -1.56
C MET A 74 7.93 -15.28 -2.02
N LYS A 75 7.76 -16.40 -2.73
CA LYS A 75 8.85 -17.32 -3.10
C LYS A 75 9.26 -17.23 -4.56
N LYS A 76 8.37 -16.74 -5.43
CA LYS A 76 8.60 -16.61 -6.87
C LYS A 76 9.05 -15.19 -7.21
N HIS A 77 8.28 -14.19 -6.78
CA HIS A 77 8.48 -12.81 -7.23
C HIS A 77 8.32 -11.77 -6.09
N PRO A 78 9.14 -11.82 -5.01
CA PRO A 78 9.10 -10.82 -3.95
C PRO A 78 9.45 -9.40 -4.41
N GLU A 79 10.19 -9.26 -5.53
CA GLU A 79 10.69 -8.00 -6.07
C GLU A 79 9.62 -7.00 -6.52
N ARG A 80 8.40 -7.48 -6.75
CA ARG A 80 7.25 -6.68 -7.20
C ARG A 80 6.36 -6.20 -6.06
N LEU A 81 6.70 -6.53 -4.81
CA LEU A 81 5.96 -6.07 -3.64
C LEU A 81 6.36 -4.65 -3.28
N VAL A 82 5.37 -3.79 -3.08
CA VAL A 82 5.48 -2.48 -2.46
C VAL A 82 4.44 -2.34 -1.36
N VAL A 83 4.73 -1.56 -0.32
CA VAL A 83 3.66 -0.94 0.45
C VAL A 83 3.10 0.21 -0.38
N GLY A 84 1.78 0.31 -0.45
CA GLY A 84 1.06 1.47 -0.92
C GLY A 84 0.01 1.83 0.11
N HIS A 85 0.44 2.58 1.14
CA HIS A 85 -0.33 2.91 2.33
C HIS A 85 -1.20 4.15 2.07
N PRO A 86 -2.54 4.00 1.92
CA PRO A 86 -3.43 5.13 1.69
C PRO A 86 -3.94 5.72 3.01
N PHE A 87 -4.34 6.99 3.00
CA PHE A 87 -4.86 7.66 4.20
C PHE A 87 -6.39 7.63 4.22
N ASN A 88 -6.97 7.21 5.35
CA ASN A 88 -8.42 7.14 5.52
C ASN A 88 -9.02 8.53 5.83
N PRO A 89 -10.10 8.98 5.15
CA PRO A 89 -10.81 8.33 4.05
C PRO A 89 -10.16 8.54 2.68
N VAL A 90 -9.91 7.43 1.97
CA VAL A 90 -9.08 7.36 0.76
C VAL A 90 -9.63 8.19 -0.42
N TYR A 91 -10.93 8.46 -0.45
CA TYR A 91 -11.58 9.27 -1.48
C TYR A 91 -11.52 10.78 -1.21
N LEU A 92 -11.10 11.21 -0.01
CA LEU A 92 -10.88 12.62 0.33
C LEU A 92 -9.39 12.94 0.52
N LEU A 93 -8.61 11.99 1.03
CA LEU A 93 -7.19 12.14 1.28
C LEU A 93 -6.40 11.36 0.22
N PRO A 94 -5.95 12.02 -0.87
CA PRO A 94 -5.34 11.32 -1.99
C PRO A 94 -3.90 10.86 -1.69
N LEU A 95 -3.35 11.11 -0.50
CA LEU A 95 -1.97 10.73 -0.18
C LEU A 95 -1.84 9.21 -0.15
N VAL A 96 -0.77 8.70 -0.76
CA VAL A 96 -0.36 7.30 -0.64
C VAL A 96 1.15 7.23 -0.44
N GLU A 97 1.59 6.57 0.61
CA GLU A 97 3.01 6.32 0.85
C GLU A 97 3.42 5.03 0.14
N ILE A 98 4.47 5.13 -0.68
CA ILE A 98 5.04 3.99 -1.41
C ILE A 98 6.37 3.62 -0.78
N VAL A 99 6.51 2.36 -0.34
CA VAL A 99 7.71 1.87 0.33
C VAL A 99 8.11 0.52 -0.25
N GLY A 100 9.35 0.40 -0.71
CA GLY A 100 9.94 -0.89 -1.11
C GLY A 100 10.62 -1.58 0.08
N GLY A 101 10.63 -2.92 0.04
CA GLY A 101 11.45 -3.76 0.93
C GLY A 101 12.83 -4.02 0.33
N GLU A 102 13.64 -4.83 1.02
CA GLU A 102 15.02 -5.13 0.62
C GLU A 102 15.14 -5.79 -0.76
N GLN A 103 14.13 -6.57 -1.17
CA GLN A 103 14.14 -7.26 -2.47
C GLN A 103 13.40 -6.47 -3.56
N THR A 104 12.74 -5.36 -3.22
CA THR A 104 11.89 -4.62 -4.17
C THR A 104 12.73 -3.94 -5.24
N PHE A 105 12.36 -4.12 -6.50
CA PHE A 105 13.02 -3.42 -7.60
C PHE A 105 12.59 -1.95 -7.68
N PRO A 106 13.51 -1.03 -8.00
CA PRO A 106 13.17 0.38 -8.20
C PRO A 106 12.05 0.58 -9.24
N GLU A 107 12.01 -0.26 -10.27
CA GLU A 107 10.99 -0.25 -11.31
C GLU A 107 9.59 -0.52 -10.75
N ALA A 108 9.46 -1.43 -9.77
CA ALA A 108 8.17 -1.71 -9.13
C ALA A 108 7.62 -0.49 -8.38
N ILE A 109 8.51 0.30 -7.76
CA ILE A 109 8.16 1.55 -7.07
C ILE A 109 7.65 2.60 -8.07
N GLU A 110 8.34 2.76 -9.21
CA GLU A 110 7.91 3.71 -10.25
C GLU A 110 6.59 3.30 -10.91
N VAL A 111 6.40 2.01 -11.22
CA VAL A 111 5.12 1.52 -11.75
C VAL A 111 4.00 1.74 -10.73
N ALA A 112 4.22 1.44 -9.45
CA ALA A 112 3.21 1.69 -8.41
C ALA A 112 2.86 3.18 -8.32
N LYS A 113 3.87 4.06 -8.37
CA LYS A 113 3.68 5.52 -8.36
C LYS A 113 2.85 6.00 -9.54
N GLU A 114 3.13 5.52 -10.75
CA GLU A 114 2.34 5.84 -11.93
C GLU A 114 0.90 5.33 -11.82
N MET A 115 0.71 4.09 -11.35
CA MET A 115 -0.62 3.50 -11.14
C MET A 115 -1.44 4.31 -10.14
N TYR A 116 -0.89 4.65 -8.98
CA TYR A 116 -1.57 5.46 -7.98
C TYR A 116 -1.89 6.87 -8.50
N ALA A 117 -0.95 7.51 -9.19
CA ALA A 117 -1.19 8.82 -9.79
C ALA A 117 -2.32 8.77 -10.84
N SER A 118 -2.40 7.69 -11.63
CA SER A 118 -3.43 7.52 -12.67
C SER A 118 -4.86 7.44 -12.13
N ILE A 119 -5.03 6.99 -10.89
CA ILE A 119 -6.33 6.92 -10.21
C ILE A 119 -6.62 8.14 -9.33
N GLY A 120 -5.80 9.20 -9.44
CA GLY A 120 -6.00 10.47 -8.75
C GLY A 120 -5.34 10.58 -7.39
N MET A 121 -4.54 9.58 -6.98
CA MET A 121 -3.76 9.65 -5.74
C MET A 121 -2.51 10.53 -5.94
N LYS A 122 -1.90 10.90 -4.82
CA LYS A 122 -0.66 11.68 -4.70
C LYS A 122 0.39 10.80 -4.03
N PRO A 123 1.12 10.01 -4.83
CA PRO A 123 2.13 9.10 -4.30
C PRO A 123 3.33 9.86 -3.74
N VAL A 124 3.83 9.39 -2.60
CA VAL A 124 5.07 9.84 -1.98
C VAL A 124 5.94 8.62 -1.73
N VAL A 125 7.13 8.59 -2.36
CA VAL A 125 8.07 7.48 -2.21
C VAL A 125 8.89 7.67 -0.94
N ILE A 126 8.81 6.71 -0.03
CA ILE A 126 9.64 6.63 1.18
C ILE A 126 10.88 5.80 0.84
N ARG A 127 12.05 6.45 0.86
CA ARG A 127 13.30 5.87 0.36
C ARG A 127 13.85 4.72 1.20
N LYS A 128 13.42 4.60 2.45
CA LYS A 128 13.87 3.59 3.39
C LYS A 128 12.70 3.13 4.23
N GLU A 129 12.49 1.82 4.30
CA GLU A 129 11.44 1.28 5.15
C GLU A 129 11.67 1.60 6.63
N ILE A 130 10.56 1.89 7.31
CA ILE A 130 10.48 2.16 8.74
C ILE A 130 9.09 1.78 9.22
N GLU A 131 8.98 1.34 10.46
CA GLU A 131 7.69 1.08 11.10
C GLU A 131 6.88 2.38 11.21
N ALA A 132 5.58 2.26 10.92
CA ALA A 132 4.60 3.36 10.87
C ALA A 132 4.93 4.48 9.87
N PHE A 133 5.77 4.20 8.86
CA PHE A 133 6.10 5.09 7.75
C PHE A 133 6.38 6.55 8.17
N VAL A 134 5.97 7.57 7.40
CA VAL A 134 6.27 8.98 7.74
C VAL A 134 5.03 9.69 8.26
N GLY A 135 3.88 9.51 7.61
CA GLY A 135 2.63 10.17 7.97
C GLY A 135 2.18 9.86 9.40
N ASP A 136 2.10 8.58 9.76
CA ASP A 136 1.66 8.19 11.10
C ASP A 136 2.66 8.63 12.18
N ARG A 137 3.96 8.63 11.90
CA ARG A 137 4.97 9.15 12.83
C ARG A 137 4.80 10.64 13.12
N LEU A 138 4.49 11.44 12.10
CA LEU A 138 4.24 12.87 12.26
C LEU A 138 2.92 13.10 13.00
N LEU A 139 1.87 12.35 12.66
CA LEU A 139 0.58 12.41 13.33
C LEU A 139 0.71 12.06 14.81
N GLU A 140 1.38 10.97 15.14
CA GLU A 140 1.59 10.52 16.51
C GLU A 140 2.41 11.52 17.33
N ALA A 141 3.40 12.18 16.71
CA ALA A 141 4.16 13.23 17.38
C ALA A 141 3.29 14.44 17.74
N ALA A 142 2.44 14.89 16.81
CA ALA A 142 1.51 16.00 17.05
C ALA A 142 0.42 15.62 18.06
N TRP A 143 -0.11 14.39 17.95
CA TRP A 143 -1.11 13.85 18.86
C TRP A 143 -0.58 13.77 20.30
N ARG A 144 0.64 13.23 20.47
CA ARG A 144 1.30 13.16 21.78
C ARG A 144 1.46 14.53 22.42
N GLU A 145 1.85 15.54 21.64
CA GLU A 145 1.96 16.92 22.16
C GLU A 145 0.60 17.47 22.57
N ALA A 146 -0.45 17.26 21.76
CA ALA A 146 -1.80 17.67 22.11
C ALA A 146 -2.30 17.03 23.42
N LEU A 147 -1.97 15.75 23.65
CA LEU A 147 -2.29 15.07 24.92
C LEU A 147 -1.56 15.69 26.12
N TRP A 148 -0.31 16.13 25.95
CA TRP A 148 0.42 16.84 27.01
C TRP A 148 -0.19 18.18 27.35
N LEU A 149 -0.59 18.97 26.34
CA LEU A 149 -1.28 20.25 26.54
C LEU A 149 -2.56 20.06 27.37
N ILE A 150 -3.39 19.07 27.01
CA ILE A 150 -4.60 18.74 27.77
C ILE A 150 -4.26 18.33 29.21
N LYS A 151 -3.26 17.45 29.38
CA LYS A 151 -2.83 16.97 30.70
C LYS A 151 -2.36 18.12 31.60
N ASP A 152 -1.65 19.09 31.03
CA ASP A 152 -1.09 20.23 31.75
C ASP A 152 -2.09 21.39 31.90
N GLY A 153 -3.30 21.23 31.36
CA GLY A 153 -4.41 22.19 31.51
C GLY A 153 -4.28 23.43 30.63
N ILE A 154 -3.54 23.34 29.52
CA ILE A 154 -3.44 24.37 28.47
C ILE A 154 -4.65 24.27 27.54
#